data_AF-T0XXC5-F1
#
_entry.id   AF-T0XXC5-F1
#
_cell.length_a   1.000
_cell.length_b   1.000
_cell.length_c   1.000
_cell.angle_alpha   90.00
_cell.angle_beta   90.00
_cell.angle_gamma   90.00
#
_symmetry.space_group_name_H-M   'P 1'
#
loop_
_entity.id
_entity.type
_entity.pdbx_description
1 polymer ?
#
loop_
_entity_poly.entity_id
_entity_poly.type
_entity_poly.pdbx_seq_one_letter_code
_entity_poly.pdbx_strand_id
1 'polypeptide(L)'
;MSGLYRRPIPAFVVRKETKGHGTKNPVEGDLVPGARVIVVEDVVTTGSSGLRAVQTCRDNGYEVLEVVALVDREEGGGDRFRELGIPFFSFFTLSDFIAHDREIRAG
;
A
#
# COMPACT_ATOMS: atom_id res chain seq x y z
N MET A 1 2.02 -7.88 -15.59
CA MET A 1 1.94 -9.27 -15.07
C MET A 1 3.30 -9.62 -14.49
N SER A 2 3.39 -10.04 -13.23
CA SER A 2 4.65 -10.34 -12.52
C SER A 2 5.51 -11.34 -13.32
N GLY A 3 6.48 -10.82 -14.06
CA GLY A 3 7.26 -11.56 -15.06
C GLY A 3 8.29 -12.53 -14.47
N LEU A 4 8.50 -12.49 -13.15
CA LEU A 4 9.61 -13.20 -12.51
C LEU A 4 9.35 -14.69 -12.25
N TYR A 5 8.09 -15.10 -12.09
CA TYR A 5 7.77 -16.46 -11.60
C TYR A 5 6.79 -17.26 -12.46
N ARG A 6 6.39 -16.77 -13.65
CA ARG A 6 5.30 -17.37 -14.48
C ARG A 6 3.99 -17.61 -13.69
N ARG A 7 3.82 -16.96 -12.54
CA ARG A 7 2.62 -17.00 -11.71
C ARG A 7 2.07 -15.58 -11.65
N PRO A 8 1.10 -15.23 -12.53
CA PRO A 8 0.56 -13.89 -12.54
C PRO A 8 -0.20 -13.64 -11.24
N ILE A 9 0.15 -12.55 -10.55
CA ILE A 9 -0.64 -12.02 -9.44
C ILE A 9 -1.62 -11.01 -10.05
N PRO A 10 -2.95 -11.18 -9.87
CA PRO A 10 -3.93 -10.19 -10.31
C PRO A 10 -3.64 -8.83 -9.67
N ALA A 11 -3.60 -7.79 -10.49
CA ALA A 11 -3.38 -6.43 -10.04
C ALA A 11 -4.70 -5.65 -10.08
N PHE A 12 -4.85 -4.71 -9.16
CA PHE A 12 -5.98 -3.80 -9.10
C PHE A 12 -5.49 -2.38 -8.77
N VAL A 13 -6.32 -1.40 -9.04
CA VAL A 13 -6.05 0.01 -8.73
C VAL A 13 -7.23 0.60 -7.97
N VAL A 14 -6.93 1.32 -6.88
CA VAL A 14 -7.93 2.11 -6.14
C VAL A 14 -7.89 3.54 -6.64
N ARG A 15 -9.02 4.06 -7.14
CA ARG A 15 -9.11 5.44 -7.64
C ARG A 15 -9.36 6.44 -6.51
N LYS A 16 -8.73 7.61 -6.60
CA LYS A 16 -8.85 8.70 -5.61
C LYS A 16 -10.18 9.46 -5.68
N GLU A 17 -10.87 9.49 -6.83
CA GLU A 17 -12.14 10.20 -7.02
C GLU A 17 -13.10 9.44 -7.95
N THR A 18 -14.39 9.44 -7.60
CA THR A 18 -15.50 9.07 -8.49
C THR A 18 -15.84 10.26 -9.38
N LYS A 19 -15.24 10.34 -10.58
CA LYS A 19 -15.69 11.33 -11.57
C LYS A 19 -17.18 11.15 -11.85
N GLY A 20 -17.95 12.23 -11.70
CA GLY A 20 -19.41 12.26 -11.76
C GLY A 20 -20.04 11.49 -12.93
N HIS A 21 -21.26 11.02 -12.63
CA HIS A 21 -22.22 10.31 -13.48
C HIS A 21 -21.85 8.84 -13.78
N GLY A 22 -22.58 7.93 -13.10
CA GLY A 22 -22.49 6.47 -13.17
C GLY A 22 -22.08 5.80 -11.86
N THR A 23 -22.61 4.61 -11.55
CA THR A 23 -22.20 3.69 -10.49
C THR A 23 -20.75 3.21 -10.74
N LYS A 24 -19.76 4.08 -10.50
CA LYS A 24 -18.35 3.77 -10.75
C LYS A 24 -17.75 3.10 -9.53
N ASN A 25 -17.41 1.83 -9.68
CA ASN A 25 -16.64 1.06 -8.69
C ASN A 25 -15.27 1.74 -8.50
N PRO A 26 -14.88 2.14 -7.27
CA PRO A 26 -13.60 2.79 -7.02
C PRO A 26 -12.40 1.81 -7.09
N VAL A 27 -12.66 0.50 -7.18
CA VAL A 27 -11.64 -0.55 -7.37
C VAL A 27 -11.73 -1.10 -8.79
N GLU A 28 -10.65 -0.93 -9.57
CA GLU A 28 -10.53 -1.44 -10.94
C GLU A 28 -9.58 -2.65 -10.98
N GLY A 29 -10.06 -3.78 -11.48
CA GLY A 29 -9.29 -5.01 -11.64
C GLY A 29 -10.18 -6.25 -11.55
N ASP A 30 -9.66 -7.40 -11.99
CA ASP A 30 -10.38 -8.67 -11.99
C ASP A 30 -10.29 -9.36 -10.62
N LEU A 31 -10.85 -8.70 -9.59
CA LEU A 31 -10.94 -9.27 -8.25
C LEU A 31 -12.25 -10.03 -8.06
N VAL A 32 -12.15 -11.24 -7.52
CA VAL A 32 -13.32 -12.02 -7.09
C VAL A 32 -13.91 -11.43 -5.79
N PRO A 33 -15.22 -11.58 -5.52
CA PRO A 33 -15.80 -11.21 -4.23
C PRO A 33 -15.06 -11.88 -3.07
N GLY A 34 -14.77 -11.13 -2.00
CA GLY A 34 -14.00 -11.65 -0.86
C GLY A 34 -12.51 -11.89 -1.17
N ALA A 35 -11.99 -11.38 -2.28
CA ALA A 35 -10.57 -11.51 -2.60
C ALA A 35 -9.69 -10.97 -1.46
N ARG A 36 -8.63 -11.72 -1.16
CA ARG A 36 -7.56 -11.32 -0.26
C ARG A 36 -6.56 -10.46 -1.01
N VAL A 37 -6.35 -9.23 -0.53
CA VAL A 37 -5.55 -8.21 -1.23
C VAL A 37 -4.47 -7.64 -0.32
N ILE A 38 -3.37 -7.20 -0.94
CA ILE A 38 -2.32 -6.41 -0.31
C ILE A 38 -2.33 -5.04 -0.97
N VAL A 39 -2.33 -3.98 -0.17
CA VAL A 39 -2.18 -2.61 -0.66
C VAL A 39 -0.69 -2.31 -0.78
N VAL A 40 -0.26 -1.84 -1.95
CA VAL A 40 1.14 -1.51 -2.21
C VAL A 40 1.27 0.00 -2.39
N GLU A 41 2.16 0.61 -1.62
CA GLU A 41 2.55 2.03 -1.70
C GLU A 41 4.02 2.13 -2.12
N ASP A 42 4.38 3.23 -2.79
CA ASP A 42 5.78 3.56 -3.07
C ASP A 42 6.44 4.15 -1.81
N VAL A 43 5.82 5.16 -1.20
CA VAL A 43 6.33 5.85 -0.03
C VAL A 43 5.22 6.09 0.97
N VAL A 44 5.43 5.68 2.21
CA VAL A 44 4.53 5.96 3.33
C VAL A 44 5.08 7.11 4.16
N THR A 45 4.27 8.17 4.32
CA THR A 45 4.51 9.27 5.28
C THR A 45 3.56 9.13 6.47
N THR A 46 2.40 9.79 6.42
CA THR A 46 1.35 9.75 7.46
C THR A 46 0.41 8.54 7.32
N GLY A 47 0.56 7.75 6.25
CA GLY A 47 -0.30 6.61 5.94
C GLY A 47 -1.70 6.97 5.39
N SER A 48 -2.00 8.25 5.18
CA SER A 48 -3.36 8.70 4.79
C SER A 48 -3.83 8.14 3.43
N SER A 49 -2.93 8.03 2.45
CA SER A 49 -3.23 7.44 1.14
C SER A 49 -3.54 5.95 1.26
N GLY A 50 -2.62 5.19 1.86
CA GLY A 50 -2.78 3.76 2.08
C GLY A 50 -4.05 3.46 2.88
N LEU A 51 -4.36 4.22 3.92
CA LEU A 51 -5.55 3.99 4.74
C LEU A 51 -6.84 4.22 3.94
N ARG A 52 -6.88 5.22 3.06
CA ARG A 52 -8.02 5.42 2.14
C ARG A 52 -8.18 4.23 1.20
N ALA A 53 -7.07 3.70 0.68
CA ALA A 53 -7.10 2.51 -0.18
C ALA A 53 -7.60 1.27 0.59
N VAL A 54 -7.09 1.04 1.79
CA VAL A 54 -7.55 -0.04 2.69
C VAL A 54 -9.05 0.06 2.94
N GLN A 55 -9.55 1.26 3.29
CA GLN A 55 -10.97 1.45 3.57
C GLN A 55 -11.81 1.20 2.31
N THR A 56 -11.37 1.71 1.16
CA THR A 56 -12.07 1.50 -0.10
C THR A 56 -12.13 0.01 -0.47
N CYS A 57 -11.06 -0.75 -0.24
CA CYS A 57 -11.06 -2.19 -0.44
C CYS A 57 -12.05 -2.90 0.50
N ARG A 58 -12.04 -2.56 1.80
CA ARG A 58 -12.95 -3.14 2.80
C ARG A 58 -14.42 -2.82 2.48
N ASP A 59 -14.71 -1.59 2.08
CA ASP A 59 -16.07 -1.15 1.70
C ASP A 59 -16.61 -1.90 0.47
N ASN A 60 -15.72 -2.41 -0.39
CA ASN A 60 -16.07 -3.24 -1.55
C ASN A 60 -16.02 -4.76 -1.25
N GLY A 61 -15.92 -5.15 0.02
CA GLY A 61 -15.99 -6.54 0.46
C GLY A 61 -14.71 -7.35 0.26
N TYR A 62 -13.56 -6.69 0.10
CA TYR A 62 -12.26 -7.35 0.00
C TYR A 62 -11.59 -7.48 1.38
N GLU A 63 -10.84 -8.57 1.57
CA GLU A 63 -10.04 -8.81 2.78
C GLU A 63 -8.65 -8.21 2.59
N VAL A 64 -8.38 -7.08 3.26
CA VAL A 64 -7.04 -6.46 3.23
C VAL A 64 -6.14 -7.15 4.25
N LEU A 65 -5.10 -7.81 3.75
CA LEU A 65 -4.15 -8.55 4.57
C LEU A 65 -3.06 -7.67 5.19
N GLU A 66 -2.54 -6.73 4.42
CA GLU A 66 -1.36 -5.95 4.77
C GLU A 66 -1.24 -4.72 3.86
N VAL A 67 -0.54 -3.69 4.37
CA VAL A 67 0.01 -2.61 3.56
C VAL A 67 1.53 -2.83 3.42
N VAL A 68 2.02 -2.85 2.19
CA VAL A 68 3.45 -2.95 1.87
C VAL A 68 3.93 -1.66 1.24
N ALA A 69 5.07 -1.14 1.69
CA ALA A 69 5.70 0.04 1.11
C ALA A 69 7.14 -0.25 0.65
N LEU A 70 7.60 0.45 -0.38
CA LEU A 70 9.04 0.45 -0.69
C LEU A 70 9.81 1.23 0.39
N VAL A 71 9.32 2.42 0.78
CA VAL A 71 9.96 3.27 1.79
C VAL A 71 8.95 3.73 2.84
N ASP A 72 9.25 3.52 4.12
CA ASP A 72 8.61 4.21 5.23
C ASP A 72 9.43 5.45 5.60
N ARG A 73 8.81 6.64 5.57
CA ARG A 73 9.47 7.88 5.98
C ARG A 73 9.53 8.07 7.50
N GLU A 74 8.95 7.14 8.27
CA GLU A 74 8.92 7.18 9.73
C GLU A 74 8.19 8.43 10.27
N GLU A 75 7.17 8.90 9.52
CA GLU A 75 6.30 10.04 9.87
C GLU A 75 4.97 9.58 10.51
N GLY A 76 4.97 8.39 11.12
CA GLY A 76 3.83 7.82 11.86
C GLY A 76 2.82 7.02 11.03
N GLY A 77 3.02 6.90 9.71
CA GLY A 77 2.11 6.13 8.84
C GLY A 77 2.10 4.63 9.13
N GLY A 78 3.28 4.03 9.33
CA GLY A 78 3.40 2.62 9.70
C GLY A 78 2.70 2.29 11.01
N ASP A 79 2.88 3.14 12.04
CA ASP A 79 2.25 2.96 13.34
C ASP A 79 0.74 3.10 13.26
N ARG A 80 0.25 4.08 12.51
CA ARG A 80 -1.19 4.26 12.25
C ARG A 80 -1.84 3.01 11.65
N PHE A 81 -1.17 2.31 10.74
CA PHE A 81 -1.69 1.04 10.21
C PHE A 81 -1.79 -0.03 11.30
N ARG A 82 -0.72 -0.20 12.09
CA ARG A 82 -0.66 -1.20 13.17
C ARG A 82 -1.68 -0.94 14.27
N GLU A 83 -1.87 0.31 14.68
CA GLU A 83 -2.90 0.74 15.65
C GLU A 83 -4.32 0.38 15.19
N LEU A 84 -4.56 0.41 13.88
CA LEU A 84 -5.83 0.03 13.26
C LEU A 84 -5.93 -1.48 12.95
N GLY A 85 -4.97 -2.28 13.46
CA GLY A 85 -4.92 -3.72 13.25
C GLY A 85 -4.59 -4.13 11.81
N ILE A 86 -3.94 -3.26 11.04
CA ILE A 86 -3.49 -3.53 9.67
C ILE A 86 -1.99 -3.81 9.72
N PRO A 87 -1.54 -5.03 9.39
CA PRO A 87 -0.12 -5.32 9.24
C PRO A 87 0.55 -4.34 8.26
N PHE A 88 1.78 -3.95 8.58
CA PHE A 88 2.57 -3.04 7.76
C PHE A 88 4.02 -3.50 7.65
N PHE A 89 4.49 -3.61 6.41
CA PHE A 89 5.87 -3.94 6.05
C PHE A 89 6.44 -2.87 5.12
N SER A 90 7.68 -2.47 5.35
CA SER A 90 8.46 -1.63 4.43
C SER A 90 9.80 -2.28 4.12
N PHE A 91 10.27 -2.14 2.88
CA PHE A 91 11.60 -2.62 2.50
C PHE A 91 12.72 -1.75 3.05
N PHE A 92 12.47 -0.44 3.13
CA PHE A 92 13.41 0.55 3.67
C PHE A 92 12.68 1.54 4.56
N THR A 93 13.44 2.17 5.45
CA THR A 93 13.06 3.27 6.32
C THR A 93 13.87 4.50 5.98
N LEU A 94 13.43 5.70 6.38
CA LEU A 94 14.24 6.91 6.28
C LEU A 94 15.57 6.76 7.01
N SER A 95 15.55 6.10 8.17
CA SER A 95 16.75 5.78 8.95
C SER A 95 17.79 4.97 8.16
N ASP A 96 17.37 4.03 7.30
CA ASP A 96 18.30 3.26 6.45
C ASP A 96 19.08 4.18 5.50
N PHE A 97 18.39 5.15 4.88
CA PHE A 97 19.05 6.10 3.98
C PHE A 97 19.95 7.09 4.73
N ILE A 98 19.55 7.55 5.93
CA ILE A 98 20.36 8.44 6.76
C ILE A 98 21.63 7.71 7.23
N ALA A 99 21.52 6.45 7.64
CA ALA A 99 22.66 5.64 8.04
C ALA A 99 23.65 5.49 6.86
N HIS A 100 23.14 5.16 5.67
CA HIS A 100 23.97 4.99 4.49
C HIS A 100 24.65 6.30 4.02
N ASP A 101 23.96 7.45 4.06
CA ASP A 101 24.59 8.75 3.72
C ASP A 101 25.74 9.10 4.67
N ARG A 102 25.61 8.78 5.96
CA ARG A 102 26.69 8.98 6.94
C ARG A 102 27.90 8.10 6.67
N GLU A 103 27.69 6.84 6.30
CA GLU A 103 28.77 5.91 5.93
C GLU A 103 29.54 6.42 4.70
N ILE A 104 28.83 6.87 3.66
CA ILE A 104 29.44 7.43 2.45
C ILE A 104 30.29 8.67 2.78
N ARG A 105 29.83 9.54 3.68
CA ARG A 105 30.57 10.77 4.05
C ARG A 105 31.74 10.54 5.00
N ALA A 106 31.75 9.40 5.70
CA ALA A 106 32.81 9.05 6.63
C ALA A 106 34.01 8.35 5.96
N GLY A 107 33.84 7.86 4.73
CA GLY A 107 34.89 7.30 3.87
C GLY A 107 35.44 8.31 2.86
#